data_AF-A0A9D6DIB9-F1
#
_entry.id   AF-A0A9D6DIB9-F1
#
_cell.length_a   1.000
_cell.length_b   1.000
_cell.length_c   1.000
_cell.angle_alpha   90.00
_cell.angle_beta   90.00
_cell.angle_gamma   90.00
#
_symmetry.space_group_name_H-M   'P 1'
#
loop_
_entity.id
_entity.type
_entity.pdbx_description
1 polymer ?
#
loop_
_entity_poly.entity_id
_entity_poly.type
_entity_poly.pdbx_seq_one_letter_code
_entity_poly.pdbx_strand_id
1 'polypeptide(L)'
;MTESLALGLTCIDCGAAGPLEYRLECGRCHGLLELRYDLGRLRRDGPAVFAGAGLWRYAPVLPIADPAHRVTLGEGGTPLLDCPRLARQLGVRRLLLKYDGPNPTGTVKDRSSATAVSAALQFGYRATSVVSSGNAGSSVAAYSARAGLRSLIFAYERASAPKLLQMAATTSDLVIYQGVYDDLIALWDRLVEDRLFFDCGASRNAWKHEGKKTLAYEIAEQTAFTPPDVVVAPVAVGETFIATARGFREMREAGLIARAPMMVAAQAARANAVVRAFRDGTAVTPLKIGYTVAEGLAAGNPGKKGDWVLRLLREGEGLAGDAEDAEIMEAQRCLARTEGVWAGPTGVATLAVLMRLLAARRLDPAQTICAIISETGLKTEAEPPSRAGTAFDYDSLRRLVTERLAAP
;
A
#
# COMPACT_ATOMS: atom_id res chain seq x y z
N MET A 1 31.28 -1.55 2.49
CA MET A 1 30.60 -2.30 3.56
C MET A 1 29.12 -2.27 3.24
N THR A 2 28.46 -3.41 3.09
CA THR A 2 27.04 -3.46 2.74
C THR A 2 26.22 -2.85 3.86
N GLU A 3 25.49 -1.77 3.55
CA GLU A 3 24.63 -1.09 4.53
C GLU A 3 23.41 -1.95 4.92
N SER A 4 22.97 -2.84 4.03
CA SER A 4 21.84 -3.76 4.27
C SER A 4 22.17 -4.85 5.30
N LEU A 5 21.23 -5.08 6.22
CA LEU A 5 21.25 -6.16 7.21
C LEU A 5 20.54 -7.43 6.73
N ALA A 6 20.19 -7.53 5.43
CA ALA A 6 19.53 -8.71 4.88
C ALA A 6 20.45 -9.94 4.94
N LEU A 7 19.92 -11.06 5.44
CA LEU A 7 20.66 -12.31 5.65
C LEU A 7 20.28 -13.41 4.65
N GLY A 8 19.02 -13.42 4.19
CA GLY A 8 18.52 -14.49 3.33
C GLY A 8 17.00 -14.53 3.26
N LEU A 9 16.48 -15.63 2.73
CA LEU A 9 15.05 -15.87 2.55
C LEU A 9 14.55 -16.93 3.52
N THR A 10 13.27 -16.88 3.89
CA THR A 10 12.61 -17.93 4.66
C THR A 10 11.19 -18.14 4.18
N CYS A 11 10.79 -19.41 4.05
CA CYS A 11 9.43 -19.74 3.67
C CYS A 11 8.47 -19.52 4.84
N ILE A 12 7.38 -18.80 4.56
CA ILE A 12 6.38 -18.47 5.57
C ILE A 12 5.52 -19.67 5.99
N ASP A 13 5.53 -20.76 5.21
CA ASP A 13 4.69 -21.94 5.43
C ASP A 13 5.47 -23.08 6.10
N CYS A 14 6.68 -23.40 5.58
CA CYS A 14 7.48 -24.54 6.07
C CYS A 14 8.74 -24.14 6.85
N GLY A 15 9.04 -22.85 6.98
CA GLY A 15 10.21 -22.35 7.71
C GLY A 15 11.57 -22.62 7.05
N ALA A 16 11.60 -23.20 5.85
CA ALA A 16 12.86 -23.46 5.15
C ALA A 16 13.61 -22.15 4.88
N ALA A 17 14.86 -22.07 5.36
CA ALA A 17 15.76 -20.95 5.11
C ALA A 17 16.55 -21.16 3.82
N GLY A 18 16.86 -20.07 3.13
CA GLY A 18 17.64 -20.07 1.90
C GLY A 18 18.54 -18.83 1.77
N PRO A 19 19.45 -18.83 0.79
CA PRO A 19 20.37 -17.71 0.56
C PRO A 19 19.62 -16.43 0.13
N LEU A 20 20.32 -15.29 0.21
CA LEU A 20 19.81 -14.01 -0.29
C LEU A 20 19.92 -13.98 -1.82
N GLU A 21 18.88 -14.42 -2.51
CA GLU A 21 18.84 -14.50 -3.97
C GLU A 21 17.47 -14.06 -4.55
N TYR A 22 17.37 -13.97 -5.86
CA TYR A 22 16.09 -13.76 -6.52
C TYR A 22 15.33 -15.08 -6.66
N ARG A 23 14.26 -15.22 -5.89
CA ARG A 23 13.36 -16.38 -5.92
C ARG A 23 11.93 -15.94 -5.58
N LEU A 24 10.95 -16.53 -6.27
CA LEU A 24 9.53 -16.17 -6.14
C LEU A 24 8.74 -17.12 -5.23
N GLU A 25 9.25 -18.34 -5.00
CA GLU A 25 8.57 -19.34 -4.19
C GLU A 25 9.56 -20.31 -3.52
N CYS A 26 9.12 -20.97 -2.46
CA CYS A 26 9.94 -21.95 -1.76
C CYS A 26 10.18 -23.20 -2.62
N GLY A 27 11.44 -23.62 -2.77
CA GLY A 27 11.79 -24.85 -3.50
C GLY A 27 11.34 -26.16 -2.83
N ARG A 28 10.77 -26.12 -1.61
CA ARG A 28 10.26 -27.30 -0.88
C ARG A 28 8.75 -27.45 -0.95
N CYS A 29 8.01 -26.36 -0.75
CA CYS A 29 6.54 -26.38 -0.65
C CYS A 29 5.84 -25.37 -1.55
N HIS A 30 6.59 -24.67 -2.42
CA HIS A 30 6.10 -23.59 -3.29
C HIS A 30 5.44 -22.42 -2.53
N GLY A 31 5.62 -22.34 -1.21
CA GLY A 31 5.11 -21.29 -0.34
C GLY A 31 5.74 -19.93 -0.60
N LEU A 32 5.15 -18.87 -0.06
CA LEU A 32 5.73 -17.52 -0.17
C LEU A 32 7.02 -17.41 0.66
N LEU A 33 7.90 -16.53 0.22
CA LEU A 33 9.18 -16.24 0.87
C LEU A 33 9.15 -14.85 1.51
N GLU A 34 9.80 -14.70 2.66
CA GLU A 34 10.08 -13.42 3.30
C GLU A 34 11.59 -13.22 3.47
N LEU A 35 12.03 -11.95 3.43
CA LEU A 35 13.42 -11.57 3.69
C LEU A 35 13.69 -11.60 5.20
N ARG A 36 14.80 -12.19 5.61
CA ARG A 36 15.29 -12.13 6.99
C ARG A 36 16.41 -11.11 7.14
N TYR A 37 16.44 -10.45 8.30
CA TYR A 37 17.42 -9.42 8.64
C TYR A 37 18.14 -9.76 9.95
N ASP A 38 19.36 -9.24 10.12
CA ASP A 38 20.07 -9.30 11.39
C ASP A 38 19.48 -8.31 12.41
N LEU A 39 18.38 -8.73 13.06
CA LEU A 39 17.71 -7.92 14.08
C LEU A 39 18.56 -7.74 15.36
N GLY A 40 19.51 -8.66 15.61
CA GLY A 40 20.45 -8.54 16.72
C GLY A 40 21.43 -7.40 16.50
N ARG A 41 21.91 -7.24 15.27
CA ARG A 41 22.69 -6.07 14.86
C ARG A 41 21.85 -4.79 14.85
N LEU A 42 20.63 -4.84 14.31
CA LEU A 42 19.72 -3.69 14.34
C LEU A 42 19.48 -3.17 15.77
N ARG A 43 19.33 -4.09 16.74
CA ARG A 43 19.22 -3.74 18.17
C ARG A 43 20.44 -3.01 18.70
N ARG A 44 21.65 -3.51 18.38
CA ARG A 44 22.91 -2.92 18.86
C ARG A 44 23.17 -1.55 18.24
N ASP A 45 22.91 -1.42 16.94
CA ASP A 45 23.20 -0.20 16.20
C ASP A 45 22.12 0.88 16.48
N GLY A 46 20.91 0.47 16.87
CA GLY A 46 19.83 1.36 17.30
C GLY A 46 19.21 2.17 16.17
N PRO A 47 18.29 3.11 16.47
CA PRO A 47 17.57 3.88 15.44
C PRO A 47 18.46 4.85 14.66
N ALA A 48 19.68 5.15 15.14
CA ALA A 48 20.62 6.05 14.49
C ALA A 48 21.13 5.53 13.13
N VAL A 49 20.97 4.23 12.84
CA VAL A 49 21.30 3.66 11.51
C VAL A 49 20.37 4.18 10.41
N PHE A 50 19.19 4.69 10.77
CA PHE A 50 18.28 5.30 9.82
C PHE A 50 18.73 6.74 9.59
N ALA A 51 19.44 6.95 8.47
CA ALA A 51 20.06 8.22 8.11
C ALA A 51 19.70 8.65 6.68
N GLY A 52 19.67 9.95 6.41
CA GLY A 52 19.25 10.48 5.11
C GLY A 52 17.73 10.69 5.02
N ALA A 53 17.20 10.69 3.78
CA ALA A 53 15.81 11.07 3.48
C ALA A 53 15.11 10.02 2.60
N GLY A 54 13.78 10.10 2.54
CA GLY A 54 12.95 9.21 1.74
C GLY A 54 13.04 7.74 2.18
N LEU A 55 12.72 6.84 1.26
CA LEU A 55 12.69 5.40 1.47
C LEU A 55 14.08 4.83 1.81
N TRP A 56 15.12 5.31 1.14
CA TRP A 56 16.48 4.81 1.33
C TRP A 56 17.10 5.20 2.67
N ARG A 57 16.46 6.06 3.47
CA ARG A 57 16.74 6.21 4.90
C ARG A 57 16.74 4.87 5.64
N TYR A 58 15.92 3.93 5.17
CA TYR A 58 15.76 2.60 5.73
C TYR A 58 16.61 1.55 5.01
N ALA A 59 17.65 1.94 4.26
CA ALA A 59 18.56 1.02 3.57
C ALA A 59 19.08 -0.14 4.44
N PRO A 60 19.39 0.04 5.75
CA PRO A 60 19.80 -1.08 6.60
C PRO A 60 18.77 -2.20 6.71
N VAL A 61 17.49 -1.90 6.54
CA VAL A 61 16.42 -2.89 6.56
C VAL A 61 15.81 -3.09 5.17
N LEU A 62 16.49 -2.73 4.09
CA LEU A 62 16.06 -3.01 2.71
C LEU A 62 17.10 -3.89 2.02
N PRO A 63 16.72 -4.79 1.11
CA PRO A 63 17.62 -5.87 0.68
C PRO A 63 18.60 -5.45 -0.43
N ILE A 64 18.81 -4.15 -0.65
CA ILE A 64 19.70 -3.65 -1.71
C ILE A 64 21.10 -3.40 -1.14
N ALA A 65 22.03 -4.29 -1.48
CA ALA A 65 23.37 -4.34 -0.91
C ALA A 65 24.27 -3.22 -1.42
N ASP A 66 24.25 -2.97 -2.73
CA ASP A 66 25.04 -1.92 -3.38
C ASP A 66 24.20 -0.64 -3.56
N PRO A 67 24.61 0.49 -2.95
CA PRO A 67 23.95 1.77 -3.15
C PRO A 67 23.80 2.19 -4.63
N ALA A 68 24.69 1.76 -5.53
CA ALA A 68 24.62 2.09 -6.94
C ALA A 68 23.36 1.54 -7.65
N HIS A 69 22.73 0.50 -7.10
CA HIS A 69 21.49 -0.06 -7.64
C HIS A 69 20.23 0.61 -7.07
N ARG A 70 20.34 1.53 -6.12
CA ARG A 70 19.19 2.16 -5.47
C ARG A 70 18.55 3.20 -6.38
N VAL A 71 17.39 2.85 -6.92
CA VAL A 71 16.56 3.73 -7.75
C VAL A 71 15.65 4.56 -6.84
N THR A 72 15.59 5.86 -7.08
CA THR A 72 14.70 6.75 -6.32
C THR A 72 14.14 7.87 -7.18
N LEU A 73 12.90 8.26 -6.85
CA LEU A 73 12.25 9.50 -7.26
C LEU A 73 11.93 10.40 -6.06
N GLY A 74 12.47 10.09 -4.88
CA GLY A 74 12.21 10.81 -3.63
C GLY A 74 11.02 10.29 -2.82
N GLU A 75 10.57 9.07 -3.08
CA GLU A 75 9.48 8.41 -2.35
C GLU A 75 9.80 8.13 -0.89
N GLY A 76 8.75 7.96 -0.08
CA GLY A 76 8.88 7.84 1.37
C GLY A 76 9.05 9.20 2.06
N GLY A 77 9.25 9.19 3.38
CA GLY A 77 9.25 10.40 4.20
C GLY A 77 7.90 11.15 4.15
N THR A 78 6.81 10.45 3.88
CA THR A 78 5.50 11.07 3.66
C THR A 78 4.87 11.55 4.96
N PRO A 79 3.95 12.53 4.92
CA PRO A 79 3.35 13.07 6.14
C PRO A 79 2.60 12.03 6.97
N LEU A 80 2.76 12.12 8.29
CA LEU A 80 1.85 11.54 9.27
C LEU A 80 0.98 12.67 9.81
N LEU A 81 -0.20 12.83 9.23
CA LEU A 81 -1.09 13.96 9.51
C LEU A 81 -1.86 13.71 10.80
N ASP A 82 -1.91 14.69 11.70
CA ASP A 82 -2.86 14.71 12.81
C ASP A 82 -4.20 15.24 12.28
N CYS A 83 -5.31 14.58 12.62
CA CYS A 83 -6.64 14.88 12.09
C CYS A 83 -7.63 15.23 13.22
N PRO A 84 -7.47 16.41 13.87
CA PRO A 84 -8.20 16.75 15.08
C PRO A 84 -9.69 17.02 14.86
N ARG A 85 -10.11 17.50 13.68
CA ARG A 85 -11.53 17.79 13.40
C ARG A 85 -12.29 16.50 13.16
N LEU A 86 -11.70 15.60 12.36
CA LEU A 86 -12.23 14.28 12.11
C LEU A 86 -12.18 13.41 13.37
N ALA A 87 -11.10 13.46 14.17
CA ALA A 87 -11.03 12.76 15.45
C ALA A 87 -12.20 13.16 16.37
N ARG A 88 -12.47 14.47 16.48
CA ARG A 88 -13.61 14.99 17.25
C ARG A 88 -14.95 14.51 16.72
N GLN A 89 -15.13 14.54 15.40
CA GLN A 89 -16.37 14.06 14.76
C GLN A 89 -16.60 12.57 14.99
N LEU A 90 -15.53 11.76 14.99
CA LEU A 90 -15.59 10.32 15.23
C LEU A 90 -15.60 9.94 16.72
N GLY A 91 -15.41 10.91 17.62
CA GLY A 91 -15.35 10.67 19.06
C GLY A 91 -14.13 9.87 19.52
N VAL A 92 -13.00 9.94 18.81
CA VAL A 92 -11.76 9.25 19.16
C VAL A 92 -10.71 10.21 19.74
N ARG A 93 -9.84 9.71 20.63
CA ARG A 93 -8.81 10.51 21.30
C ARG A 93 -7.86 11.15 20.30
N ARG A 94 -7.37 10.37 19.34
CA ARG A 94 -6.41 10.85 18.33
C ARG A 94 -6.48 10.00 17.07
N LEU A 95 -6.59 10.67 15.93
CA LEU A 95 -6.58 10.07 14.61
C LEU A 95 -5.37 10.59 13.83
N LEU A 96 -4.55 9.66 13.35
CA LEU A 96 -3.42 9.94 12.47
C LEU A 96 -3.67 9.37 11.08
N LEU A 97 -3.23 10.07 10.04
CA LEU A 97 -3.25 9.54 8.67
C LEU A 97 -1.83 9.43 8.14
N LYS A 98 -1.40 8.21 7.83
CA LYS A 98 -0.17 8.00 7.07
C LYS A 98 -0.49 8.22 5.59
N TYR A 99 -0.22 9.42 5.07
CA TYR A 99 -0.70 9.84 3.75
C TYR A 99 0.38 9.71 2.67
N ASP A 100 0.26 8.67 1.85
CA ASP A 100 1.21 8.34 0.78
C ASP A 100 0.85 8.94 -0.59
N GLY A 101 -0.16 9.81 -0.63
CA GLY A 101 -0.56 10.57 -1.83
C GLY A 101 0.52 11.52 -2.38
N PRO A 102 1.43 12.10 -1.57
CA PRO A 102 2.51 12.95 -2.07
C PRO A 102 3.72 12.20 -2.67
N ASN A 103 3.70 10.86 -2.70
CA ASN A 103 4.76 10.11 -3.38
C ASN A 103 4.80 10.46 -4.89
N PRO A 104 5.93 10.25 -5.59
CA PRO A 104 6.16 10.73 -6.96
C PRO A 104 5.09 10.37 -8.00
N THR A 105 4.51 9.17 -7.92
CA THR A 105 3.42 8.73 -8.80
C THR A 105 2.05 8.76 -8.12
N GLY A 106 1.96 9.39 -6.94
CA GLY A 106 0.74 9.65 -6.19
C GLY A 106 0.26 8.47 -5.34
N THR A 107 1.13 7.52 -4.99
CA THR A 107 0.71 6.26 -4.36
C THR A 107 1.80 5.56 -3.55
N VAL A 108 1.37 4.79 -2.54
CA VAL A 108 2.19 3.83 -1.77
C VAL A 108 2.94 2.82 -2.63
N LYS A 109 2.51 2.60 -3.89
CA LYS A 109 3.17 1.65 -4.79
C LYS A 109 4.61 2.06 -5.11
N ASP A 110 4.92 3.35 -5.02
CA ASP A 110 6.26 3.89 -5.23
C ASP A 110 7.30 3.24 -4.34
N ARG A 111 6.93 2.96 -3.09
CA ARG A 111 7.82 2.28 -2.15
C ARG A 111 8.22 0.88 -2.64
N SER A 112 7.24 0.12 -3.08
CA SER A 112 7.45 -1.23 -3.61
C SER A 112 8.16 -1.21 -4.97
N SER A 113 7.89 -0.21 -5.82
CA SER A 113 8.53 -0.09 -7.13
C SER A 113 10.00 0.30 -7.00
N ALA A 114 10.34 1.21 -6.07
CA ALA A 114 11.72 1.57 -5.79
C ALA A 114 12.57 0.34 -5.43
N THR A 115 12.08 -0.49 -4.51
CA THR A 115 12.77 -1.73 -4.11
C THR A 115 12.77 -2.79 -5.19
N ALA A 116 11.67 -2.99 -5.93
CA ALA A 116 11.60 -3.96 -7.02
C ALA A 116 12.55 -3.62 -8.18
N VAL A 117 12.55 -2.37 -8.65
CA VAL A 117 13.40 -1.94 -9.77
C VAL A 117 14.88 -1.90 -9.36
N SER A 118 15.17 -1.51 -8.12
CA SER A 118 16.54 -1.61 -7.58
C SER A 118 17.02 -3.06 -7.51
N ALA A 119 16.14 -3.99 -7.11
CA ALA A 119 16.45 -5.41 -7.14
C ALA A 119 16.68 -5.92 -8.58
N ALA A 120 15.90 -5.44 -9.55
CA ALA A 120 16.10 -5.77 -10.96
C ALA A 120 17.53 -5.40 -11.42
N LEU A 121 18.00 -4.19 -11.09
CA LEU A 121 19.38 -3.78 -11.37
C LEU A 121 20.41 -4.67 -10.63
N GLN A 122 20.21 -4.90 -9.33
CA GLN A 122 21.11 -5.73 -8.52
C GLN A 122 21.26 -7.15 -9.06
N PHE A 123 20.19 -7.72 -9.63
CA PHE A 123 20.20 -9.05 -10.23
C PHE A 123 20.53 -9.05 -11.74
N GLY A 124 20.95 -7.91 -12.29
CA GLY A 124 21.43 -7.81 -13.66
C GLY A 124 20.34 -7.86 -14.73
N TYR A 125 19.07 -7.66 -14.39
CA TYR A 125 17.99 -7.58 -15.36
C TYR A 125 18.09 -6.29 -16.20
N ARG A 126 17.54 -6.32 -17.41
CA ARG A 126 17.46 -5.19 -18.35
C ARG A 126 16.02 -4.76 -18.65
N ALA A 127 15.06 -5.54 -18.17
CA ALA A 127 13.64 -5.29 -18.32
C ALA A 127 12.89 -5.62 -17.04
N THR A 128 11.83 -4.88 -16.79
CA THR A 128 10.87 -5.08 -15.70
C THR A 128 9.48 -5.21 -16.29
N SER A 129 8.60 -5.94 -15.61
CA SER A 129 7.27 -6.16 -16.15
C SER A 129 6.24 -6.30 -15.04
N VAL A 130 5.00 -5.84 -15.30
CA VAL A 130 3.86 -6.06 -14.40
C VAL A 130 2.55 -6.12 -15.16
N VAL A 131 1.66 -7.01 -14.74
CA VAL A 131 0.25 -7.04 -15.15
C VAL A 131 -0.56 -6.20 -14.15
N SER A 132 -0.89 -4.95 -14.52
CA SER A 132 -1.70 -4.05 -13.70
C SER A 132 -2.28 -2.89 -14.50
N SER A 133 -3.60 -2.71 -14.39
CA SER A 133 -4.33 -1.50 -14.82
C SER A 133 -4.26 -0.34 -13.83
N GLY A 134 -3.65 -0.56 -12.66
CA GLY A 134 -3.74 0.36 -11.53
C GLY A 134 -2.44 1.10 -11.23
N ASN A 135 -2.37 1.61 -10.00
CA ASN A 135 -1.20 2.30 -9.47
C ASN A 135 0.12 1.53 -9.55
N ALA A 136 0.08 0.19 -9.55
CA ALA A 136 1.31 -0.60 -9.67
C ALA A 136 1.91 -0.46 -11.08
N GLY A 137 1.09 -0.45 -12.13
CA GLY A 137 1.55 -0.22 -13.50
C GLY A 137 2.19 1.15 -13.66
N SER A 138 1.51 2.22 -13.23
CA SER A 138 2.05 3.59 -13.33
C SER A 138 3.35 3.76 -12.52
N SER A 139 3.42 3.14 -11.35
CA SER A 139 4.59 3.23 -10.47
C SER A 139 5.77 2.45 -11.05
N VAL A 140 5.59 1.19 -11.45
CA VAL A 140 6.68 0.39 -12.05
C VAL A 140 7.21 1.07 -13.32
N ALA A 141 6.32 1.56 -14.20
CA ALA A 141 6.73 2.29 -15.40
C ALA A 141 7.65 3.49 -15.09
N ALA A 142 7.25 4.34 -14.13
CA ALA A 142 8.04 5.52 -13.75
C ALA A 142 9.42 5.17 -13.16
N TYR A 143 9.49 4.16 -12.29
CA TYR A 143 10.76 3.76 -11.67
C TYR A 143 11.68 3.05 -12.66
N SER A 144 11.13 2.25 -13.57
CA SER A 144 11.92 1.60 -14.63
C SER A 144 12.48 2.61 -15.61
N ALA A 145 11.69 3.61 -16.00
CA ALA A 145 12.19 4.74 -16.80
C ALA A 145 13.32 5.49 -16.07
N ARG A 146 13.16 5.76 -14.77
CA ARG A 146 14.19 6.39 -13.94
C ARG A 146 15.48 5.57 -13.88
N ALA A 147 15.36 4.26 -13.89
CA ALA A 147 16.48 3.31 -13.87
C ALA A 147 17.11 3.06 -15.25
N GLY A 148 16.52 3.58 -16.33
CA GLY A 148 16.93 3.26 -17.71
C GLY A 148 16.64 1.81 -18.12
N LEU A 149 15.69 1.14 -17.46
CA LEU A 149 15.25 -0.22 -17.79
C LEU A 149 14.07 -0.19 -18.75
N ARG A 150 13.99 -1.17 -19.66
CA ARG A 150 12.76 -1.39 -20.43
C ARG A 150 11.62 -1.79 -19.50
N SER A 151 10.45 -1.19 -19.64
CA SER A 151 9.25 -1.61 -18.93
C SER A 151 8.17 -2.05 -19.88
N LEU A 152 7.61 -3.23 -19.59
CA LEU A 152 6.47 -3.78 -20.30
C LEU A 152 5.30 -3.88 -19.32
N ILE A 153 4.25 -3.11 -19.59
CA ILE A 153 3.10 -2.99 -18.69
C ILE A 153 1.87 -3.53 -19.41
N PHE A 154 1.21 -4.52 -18.80
CA PHE A 154 -0.05 -5.04 -19.29
C PHE A 154 -1.20 -4.44 -18.47
N ALA A 155 -2.01 -3.62 -19.12
CA ALA A 155 -3.20 -3.00 -18.53
C ALA A 155 -4.47 -3.55 -19.17
N TYR A 156 -5.60 -3.36 -18.49
CA TYR A 156 -6.92 -3.73 -18.98
C TYR A 156 -7.68 -2.50 -19.47
N GLU A 157 -8.63 -2.68 -20.38
CA GLU A 157 -9.41 -1.61 -21.01
C GLU A 157 -10.16 -0.72 -20.00
N ARG A 158 -10.61 -1.28 -18.88
CA ARG A 158 -11.41 -0.56 -17.86
C ARG A 158 -10.57 0.22 -16.83
N ALA A 159 -9.29 0.43 -17.11
CA ALA A 159 -8.41 1.21 -16.24
C ALA A 159 -8.77 2.70 -16.27
N SER A 160 -8.66 3.39 -15.13
CA SER A 160 -8.97 4.82 -15.07
C SER A 160 -8.04 5.66 -15.94
N ALA A 161 -8.58 6.67 -16.62
CA ALA A 161 -7.83 7.47 -17.59
C ALA A 161 -6.55 8.11 -17.02
N PRO A 162 -6.53 8.70 -15.80
CA PRO A 162 -5.30 9.27 -15.24
C PRO A 162 -4.16 8.26 -15.07
N LYS A 163 -4.48 7.00 -14.76
CA LYS A 163 -3.48 5.94 -14.55
C LYS A 163 -2.92 5.45 -15.88
N LEU A 164 -3.77 5.30 -16.90
CA LEU A 164 -3.36 4.95 -18.27
C LEU A 164 -2.47 6.03 -18.88
N LEU A 165 -2.83 7.31 -18.73
CA LEU A 165 -2.03 8.42 -19.22
C LEU A 165 -0.63 8.43 -18.59
N GLN A 166 -0.55 8.25 -17.27
CA GLN A 166 0.74 8.17 -16.57
C GLN A 166 1.57 6.97 -17.03
N MET A 167 0.95 5.79 -17.21
CA MET A 167 1.63 4.61 -17.74
C MET A 167 2.17 4.86 -19.14
N ALA A 168 1.33 5.31 -20.07
CA ALA A 168 1.71 5.57 -21.45
C ALA A 168 2.84 6.60 -21.57
N ALA A 169 2.88 7.60 -20.69
CA ALA A 169 3.93 8.61 -20.68
C ALA A 169 5.28 8.11 -20.15
N THR A 170 5.31 7.04 -19.35
CA THR A 170 6.52 6.61 -18.62
C THR A 170 7.03 5.23 -19.02
N THR A 171 6.17 4.35 -19.54
CA THR A 171 6.61 3.00 -19.91
C THR A 171 7.28 2.97 -21.28
N SER A 172 8.20 2.02 -21.50
CA SER A 172 8.69 1.70 -22.84
C SER A 172 7.57 1.09 -23.70
N ASP A 173 6.80 0.16 -23.13
CA ASP A 173 5.73 -0.54 -23.82
C ASP A 173 4.49 -0.67 -22.91
N LEU A 174 3.35 -0.17 -23.40
CA LEU A 174 2.03 -0.35 -22.78
C LEU A 174 1.18 -1.24 -23.66
N VAL A 175 0.77 -2.39 -23.13
CA VAL A 175 -0.12 -3.32 -23.82
C VAL A 175 -1.48 -3.29 -23.15
N ILE A 176 -2.50 -2.89 -23.91
CA ILE A 176 -3.90 -3.03 -23.48
C ILE A 176 -4.36 -4.44 -23.83
N TYR A 177 -4.47 -5.28 -22.82
CA TYR A 177 -4.86 -6.67 -22.98
C TYR A 177 -6.39 -6.82 -22.92
N GLN A 178 -6.92 -7.48 -23.95
CA GLN A 178 -8.33 -7.88 -24.03
C GLN A 178 -8.44 -9.37 -23.73
N GLY A 179 -8.78 -9.70 -22.48
CA GLY A 179 -8.93 -11.10 -22.05
C GLY A 179 -9.13 -11.24 -20.55
N VAL A 180 -9.10 -12.47 -20.07
CA VAL A 180 -9.27 -12.81 -18.65
C VAL A 180 -7.92 -12.72 -17.94
N TYR A 181 -7.91 -12.12 -16.74
CA TYR A 181 -6.69 -12.00 -15.92
C TYR A 181 -5.98 -13.34 -15.71
N ASP A 182 -6.75 -14.40 -15.40
CA ASP A 182 -6.22 -15.71 -15.06
C ASP A 182 -5.51 -16.39 -16.25
N ASP A 183 -5.96 -16.13 -17.49
CA ASP A 183 -5.30 -16.68 -18.69
C ASP A 183 -3.95 -16.02 -18.91
N LEU A 184 -3.88 -14.70 -18.74
CA LEU A 184 -2.64 -13.94 -18.89
C LEU A 184 -1.61 -14.31 -17.81
N ILE A 185 -2.03 -14.49 -16.56
CA ILE A 185 -1.09 -14.75 -15.46
C ILE A 185 -0.41 -16.12 -15.58
N ALA A 186 -1.11 -17.14 -16.10
CA ALA A 186 -0.52 -18.46 -16.34
C ALA A 186 0.57 -18.43 -17.42
N LEU A 187 0.36 -17.65 -18.49
CA LEU A 187 1.38 -17.40 -19.51
C LEU A 187 2.53 -16.56 -18.95
N TRP A 188 2.19 -15.54 -18.16
CA TRP A 188 3.13 -14.64 -17.52
C TRP A 188 4.14 -15.37 -16.65
N ASP A 189 3.66 -16.29 -15.82
CA ASP A 189 4.50 -17.03 -14.89
C ASP A 189 5.59 -17.83 -15.62
N ARG A 190 5.29 -18.36 -16.82
CA ARG A 190 6.30 -19.02 -17.68
C ARG A 190 7.36 -18.05 -18.21
N LEU A 191 6.96 -16.84 -18.64
CA LEU A 191 7.91 -15.82 -19.11
C LEU A 191 8.84 -15.33 -18.00
N VAL A 192 8.35 -15.33 -16.76
CA VAL A 192 9.15 -15.03 -15.57
C VAL A 192 10.17 -16.13 -15.31
N GLU A 193 9.80 -17.40 -15.47
CA GLU A 193 10.72 -18.55 -15.36
C GLU A 193 11.83 -18.52 -16.43
N ASP A 194 11.49 -18.09 -17.65
CA ASP A 194 12.46 -17.86 -18.74
C ASP A 194 13.38 -16.64 -18.49
N ARG A 195 13.19 -15.92 -17.38
CA ARG A 195 13.98 -14.75 -16.94
C ARG A 195 14.03 -13.61 -17.95
N LEU A 196 13.01 -13.47 -18.79
CA LEU A 196 12.94 -12.40 -19.81
C LEU A 196 12.86 -11.00 -19.19
N PHE A 197 12.30 -10.89 -17.99
CA PHE A 197 12.18 -9.65 -17.24
C PHE A 197 12.14 -9.94 -15.73
N PHE A 198 12.35 -8.91 -14.93
CA PHE A 198 12.15 -8.97 -13.49
C PHE A 198 10.66 -8.82 -13.16
N ASP A 199 10.09 -9.75 -12.39
CA ASP A 199 8.68 -9.73 -12.01
C ASP A 199 8.42 -8.60 -11.00
N CYS A 200 7.61 -7.62 -11.36
CA CYS A 200 7.14 -6.58 -10.45
C CYS A 200 5.71 -6.83 -9.95
N GLY A 201 5.22 -8.07 -10.05
CA GLY A 201 3.93 -8.52 -9.53
C GLY A 201 3.81 -8.41 -8.00
N ALA A 202 2.59 -8.16 -7.53
CA ALA A 202 2.31 -7.97 -6.09
C ALA A 202 2.19 -9.29 -5.31
N SER A 203 2.17 -10.45 -5.96
CA SER A 203 1.79 -11.72 -5.32
C SER A 203 2.98 -12.48 -4.70
N ARG A 204 4.08 -12.64 -5.45
CA ARG A 204 5.17 -13.56 -5.09
C ARG A 204 6.50 -12.89 -4.75
N ASN A 205 6.83 -11.77 -5.40
CA ASN A 205 8.16 -11.18 -5.28
C ASN A 205 8.44 -10.55 -3.90
N ALA A 206 9.20 -11.25 -3.06
CA ALA A 206 9.56 -10.80 -1.71
C ALA A 206 10.33 -9.47 -1.70
N TRP A 207 11.18 -9.21 -2.70
CA TRP A 207 11.99 -7.99 -2.80
C TRP A 207 11.13 -6.74 -2.95
N LYS A 208 10.06 -6.86 -3.74
CA LYS A 208 9.10 -5.78 -3.95
C LYS A 208 8.32 -5.41 -2.69
N HIS A 209 8.05 -6.39 -1.81
CA HIS A 209 7.23 -6.15 -0.62
C HIS A 209 7.99 -5.31 0.42
N GLU A 210 9.32 -5.43 0.45
CA GLU A 210 10.19 -4.77 1.43
C GLU A 210 10.01 -3.26 1.45
N GLY A 211 9.85 -2.61 0.31
CA GLY A 211 9.70 -1.16 0.29
C GLY A 211 8.50 -0.66 1.09
N LYS A 212 7.39 -1.41 1.12
CA LYS A 212 6.20 -0.99 1.87
C LYS A 212 6.33 -1.13 3.37
N LYS A 213 7.29 -1.94 3.85
CA LYS A 213 7.49 -2.09 5.30
C LYS A 213 7.97 -0.79 5.94
N THR A 214 8.60 0.09 5.15
CA THR A 214 9.05 1.40 5.62
C THR A 214 7.88 2.28 6.09
N LEU A 215 6.62 1.97 5.75
CA LEU A 215 5.45 2.60 6.37
C LEU A 215 5.47 2.45 7.89
N ALA A 216 5.76 1.25 8.39
CA ALA A 216 5.82 0.98 9.82
C ALA A 216 6.97 1.76 10.47
N TYR A 217 8.15 1.73 9.84
CA TYR A 217 9.32 2.45 10.33
C TYR A 217 9.09 3.97 10.36
N GLU A 218 8.48 4.53 9.32
CA GLU A 218 8.12 5.95 9.29
C GLU A 218 7.08 6.29 10.36
N ILE A 219 6.03 5.48 10.53
CA ILE A 219 5.03 5.70 11.58
C ILE A 219 5.69 5.67 12.96
N ALA A 220 6.57 4.70 13.22
CA ALA A 220 7.29 4.62 14.49
C ALA A 220 8.21 5.84 14.68
N GLU A 221 9.06 6.17 13.71
CA GLU A 221 9.97 7.32 13.80
C GLU A 221 9.22 8.65 14.01
N GLN A 222 8.15 8.88 13.23
CA GLN A 222 7.32 10.09 13.31
C GLN A 222 6.49 10.18 14.60
N THR A 223 6.40 9.08 15.36
CA THR A 223 5.79 9.02 16.69
C THR A 223 6.83 8.84 17.80
N ALA A 224 8.09 9.20 17.54
CA ALA A 224 9.20 9.07 18.48
C ALA A 224 9.33 7.64 19.05
N PHE A 225 9.22 6.65 18.16
CA PHE A 225 9.23 5.21 18.45
C PHE A 225 8.15 4.74 19.45
N THR A 226 7.08 5.53 19.58
CA THR A 226 5.87 5.20 20.36
C THR A 226 4.68 5.08 19.41
N PRO A 227 4.58 3.96 18.66
CA PRO A 227 3.59 3.83 17.60
C PRO A 227 2.15 3.86 18.14
N PRO A 228 1.16 4.16 17.28
CA PRO A 228 -0.26 4.17 17.64
C PRO A 228 -0.71 2.82 18.21
N ASP A 229 -1.79 2.82 18.98
CA ASP A 229 -2.40 1.59 19.51
C ASP A 229 -2.94 0.72 18.37
N VAL A 230 -3.47 1.34 17.32
CA VAL A 230 -4.14 0.67 16.19
C VAL A 230 -3.65 1.23 14.86
N VAL A 231 -3.41 0.35 13.89
CA VAL A 231 -3.09 0.72 12.50
C VAL A 231 -4.06 0.04 11.54
N VAL A 232 -4.80 0.84 10.77
CA VAL A 232 -5.72 0.37 9.72
C VAL A 232 -5.02 0.40 8.37
N ALA A 233 -4.93 -0.76 7.72
CA ALA A 233 -4.20 -0.92 6.47
C ALA A 233 -5.10 -1.55 5.38
N PRO A 234 -4.96 -1.11 4.11
CA PRO A 234 -5.76 -1.63 3.02
C PRO A 234 -5.32 -3.06 2.63
N VAL A 235 -6.30 -3.91 2.30
CA VAL A 235 -6.08 -5.30 1.87
C VAL A 235 -6.76 -5.56 0.52
N ALA A 236 -5.94 -5.59 -0.52
CA ALA A 236 -6.27 -6.25 -1.80
C ALA A 236 -5.80 -7.70 -1.70
N VAL A 237 -4.67 -8.03 -2.35
CA VAL A 237 -3.91 -9.26 -2.07
C VAL A 237 -3.23 -9.24 -0.69
N GLY A 238 -3.05 -8.07 -0.06
CA GLY A 238 -2.51 -7.96 1.30
C GLY A 238 -1.08 -7.41 1.45
N GLU A 239 -0.41 -7.02 0.35
CA GLU A 239 0.99 -6.56 0.37
C GLU A 239 1.27 -5.42 1.36
N THR A 240 0.42 -4.38 1.41
CA THR A 240 0.62 -3.24 2.31
C THR A 240 0.41 -3.63 3.78
N PHE A 241 -0.64 -4.40 4.08
CA PHE A 241 -0.92 -4.89 5.42
C PHE A 241 0.22 -5.75 5.96
N ILE A 242 0.64 -6.77 5.19
CA ILE A 242 1.70 -7.71 5.57
C ILE A 242 3.01 -6.96 5.83
N ALA A 243 3.44 -6.12 4.88
CA ALA A 243 4.71 -5.41 4.99
C ALA A 243 4.72 -4.48 6.21
N THR A 244 3.62 -3.77 6.47
CA THR A 244 3.50 -2.88 7.63
C THR A 244 3.52 -3.66 8.95
N ALA A 245 2.70 -4.71 9.06
CA ALA A 245 2.66 -5.56 10.26
C ALA A 245 4.04 -6.15 10.56
N ARG A 246 4.74 -6.61 9.52
CA ARG A 246 6.09 -7.16 9.64
C ARG A 246 7.11 -6.10 10.06
N GLY A 247 7.06 -4.87 9.52
CA GLY A 247 7.95 -3.79 9.95
C GLY A 247 7.80 -3.47 11.44
N PHE A 248 6.57 -3.43 11.97
CA PHE A 248 6.36 -3.28 13.42
C PHE A 248 6.89 -4.48 14.21
N ARG A 249 6.69 -5.71 13.73
CA ARG A 249 7.23 -6.91 14.37
C ARG A 249 8.76 -6.90 14.40
N GLU A 250 9.42 -6.57 13.29
CA GLU A 250 10.88 -6.44 13.18
C GLU A 250 11.41 -5.41 14.18
N MET A 251 10.78 -4.24 14.29
CA MET A 251 11.18 -3.21 15.25
C MET A 251 10.95 -3.64 16.70
N ARG A 252 9.84 -4.33 17.01
CA ARG A 252 9.58 -4.86 18.36
C ARG A 252 10.62 -5.91 18.74
N GLU A 253 10.89 -6.85 17.84
CA GLU A 253 11.91 -7.89 18.04
C GLU A 253 13.31 -7.28 18.18
N ALA A 254 13.64 -6.23 17.42
CA ALA A 254 14.89 -5.48 17.58
C ALA A 254 14.92 -4.60 18.85
N GLY A 255 13.81 -4.46 19.59
CA GLY A 255 13.72 -3.62 20.79
C GLY A 255 13.67 -2.12 20.52
N LEU A 256 13.37 -1.71 19.28
CA LEU A 256 13.23 -0.30 18.89
C LEU A 256 11.88 0.31 19.32
N ILE A 257 10.85 -0.53 19.47
CA ILE A 257 9.54 -0.15 19.99
C ILE A 257 9.14 -1.14 21.08
N ALA A 258 8.43 -0.67 22.12
CA ALA A 258 7.99 -1.51 23.23
C ALA A 258 6.86 -2.49 22.82
N ARG A 259 5.98 -2.06 21.90
CA ARG A 259 4.83 -2.83 21.43
C ARG A 259 4.56 -2.57 19.96
N ALA A 260 4.07 -3.59 19.27
CA ALA A 260 3.53 -3.44 17.91
C ALA A 260 2.04 -3.02 18.00
N PRO A 261 1.54 -2.17 17.08
CA PRO A 261 0.12 -1.82 17.01
C PRO A 261 -0.75 -3.04 16.70
N MET A 262 -2.01 -3.01 17.16
CA MET A 262 -3.05 -3.90 16.63
C MET A 262 -3.31 -3.54 15.17
N MET A 263 -3.23 -4.52 14.28
CA MET A 263 -3.46 -4.30 12.84
C MET A 263 -4.95 -4.51 12.49
N VAL A 264 -5.49 -3.62 11.68
CA VAL A 264 -6.85 -3.72 11.14
C VAL A 264 -6.82 -3.83 9.63
N ALA A 265 -7.40 -4.91 9.09
CA ALA A 265 -7.53 -5.12 7.65
C ALA A 265 -8.79 -4.41 7.12
N ALA A 266 -8.62 -3.58 6.10
CA ALA A 266 -9.71 -2.90 5.42
C ALA A 266 -9.86 -3.35 3.97
N GLN A 267 -11.02 -3.88 3.60
CA GLN A 267 -11.35 -4.25 2.22
C GLN A 267 -12.54 -3.45 1.68
N ALA A 268 -12.69 -3.38 0.36
CA ALA A 268 -13.97 -3.01 -0.24
C ALA A 268 -14.96 -4.18 -0.09
N ALA A 269 -16.23 -3.91 0.24
CA ALA A 269 -17.24 -4.93 0.47
C ALA A 269 -17.43 -5.89 -0.73
N ARG A 270 -17.20 -5.38 -1.95
CA ARG A 270 -17.24 -6.18 -3.19
C ARG A 270 -16.08 -7.15 -3.35
N ALA A 271 -14.96 -6.94 -2.67
CA ALA A 271 -13.73 -7.72 -2.76
C ALA A 271 -13.19 -8.10 -1.36
N ASN A 272 -14.09 -8.57 -0.48
CA ASN A 272 -13.82 -8.76 0.95
C ASN A 272 -13.54 -10.22 1.36
N ALA A 273 -12.86 -11.01 0.52
CA ALA A 273 -12.63 -12.44 0.75
C ALA A 273 -11.93 -12.74 2.10
N VAL A 274 -10.96 -11.90 2.51
CA VAL A 274 -10.23 -12.06 3.77
C VAL A 274 -11.12 -11.70 4.96
N VAL A 275 -11.92 -10.63 4.87
CA VAL A 275 -12.84 -10.21 5.93
C VAL A 275 -13.90 -11.28 6.18
N ARG A 276 -14.45 -11.90 5.13
CA ARG A 276 -15.40 -13.02 5.25
C ARG A 276 -14.76 -14.20 5.98
N ALA A 277 -13.57 -14.62 5.55
CA ALA A 277 -12.85 -15.74 6.18
C ALA A 277 -12.46 -15.45 7.64
N PHE A 278 -12.10 -14.20 7.96
CA PHE A 278 -11.82 -13.76 9.32
C PHE A 278 -13.07 -13.83 10.21
N ARG A 279 -14.18 -13.25 9.75
CA ARG A 279 -15.46 -13.24 10.48
C ARG A 279 -16.02 -14.64 10.69
N ASP A 280 -15.96 -15.48 9.65
CA ASP A 280 -16.61 -16.80 9.64
C ASP A 280 -15.70 -17.90 10.21
N GLY A 281 -14.43 -17.58 10.53
CA GLY A 281 -13.47 -18.55 11.07
C GLY A 281 -13.00 -19.59 10.05
N THR A 282 -13.15 -19.31 8.76
CA THR A 282 -12.88 -20.26 7.66
C THR A 282 -11.57 -19.94 6.92
N ALA A 283 -11.26 -20.72 5.88
CA ALA A 283 -10.18 -20.41 4.93
C ALA A 283 -10.63 -19.32 3.93
N VAL A 284 -9.68 -18.66 3.28
CA VAL A 284 -10.00 -17.65 2.27
C VAL A 284 -10.51 -18.32 1.00
N THR A 285 -11.74 -18.01 0.61
CA THR A 285 -12.34 -18.48 -0.64
C THR A 285 -12.36 -17.34 -1.66
N PRO A 286 -11.84 -17.54 -2.90
CA PRO A 286 -11.91 -16.55 -3.96
C PRO A 286 -13.35 -16.11 -4.26
N LEU A 287 -13.50 -14.84 -4.62
CA LEU A 287 -14.77 -14.23 -5.00
C LEU A 287 -14.72 -13.80 -6.46
N LYS A 288 -15.80 -14.05 -7.20
CA LYS A 288 -16.06 -13.31 -8.45
C LYS A 288 -16.55 -11.92 -8.06
N ILE A 289 -15.81 -10.89 -8.45
CA ILE A 289 -16.11 -9.51 -8.06
C ILE A 289 -16.64 -8.69 -9.22
N GLY A 290 -17.45 -7.69 -8.88
CA GLY A 290 -17.85 -6.63 -9.80
C GLY A 290 -16.96 -5.40 -9.67
N TYR A 291 -17.42 -4.30 -10.24
CA TYR A 291 -16.80 -2.99 -10.06
C TYR A 291 -16.81 -2.53 -8.59
N THR A 292 -15.77 -1.79 -8.20
CA THR A 292 -15.72 -0.99 -6.98
C THR A 292 -14.95 0.30 -7.26
N VAL A 293 -15.35 1.41 -6.66
CA VAL A 293 -14.61 2.70 -6.73
C VAL A 293 -13.18 2.58 -6.16
N ALA A 294 -12.95 1.65 -5.23
CA ALA A 294 -11.64 1.35 -4.67
C ALA A 294 -10.88 0.35 -5.55
N GLU A 295 -10.58 0.74 -6.80
CA GLU A 295 -9.96 -0.14 -7.82
C GLU A 295 -8.69 -0.85 -7.31
N GLY A 296 -7.87 -0.18 -6.49
CA GLY A 296 -6.65 -0.78 -5.94
C GLY A 296 -6.91 -1.90 -4.93
N LEU A 297 -8.16 -2.08 -4.47
CA LEU A 297 -8.64 -3.17 -3.60
C LEU A 297 -9.46 -4.22 -4.35
N ALA A 298 -9.71 -4.05 -5.66
CA ALA A 298 -10.50 -4.95 -6.48
C ALA A 298 -9.77 -6.27 -6.78
N ALA A 299 -9.52 -7.08 -5.75
CA ALA A 299 -8.88 -8.40 -5.84
C ALA A 299 -9.85 -9.48 -5.33
N GLY A 300 -10.48 -10.20 -6.25
CA GLY A 300 -11.39 -11.30 -5.90
C GLY A 300 -10.68 -12.53 -5.34
N ASN A 301 -9.46 -12.79 -5.82
CA ASN A 301 -8.59 -13.85 -5.32
C ASN A 301 -7.31 -13.25 -4.71
N PRO A 302 -7.19 -13.17 -3.37
CA PRO A 302 -5.99 -12.65 -2.73
C PRO A 302 -4.83 -13.67 -2.67
N GLY A 303 -5.07 -14.92 -3.08
CA GLY A 303 -4.08 -16.00 -3.10
C GLY A 303 -3.42 -16.26 -1.74
N LYS A 304 -2.20 -16.81 -1.76
CA LYS A 304 -1.40 -17.16 -0.56
C LYS A 304 -1.16 -15.97 0.38
N LYS A 305 -1.20 -14.74 -0.14
CA LYS A 305 -1.10 -13.53 0.69
C LYS A 305 -2.37 -13.25 1.47
N GLY A 306 -3.55 -13.55 0.92
CA GLY A 306 -4.80 -13.50 1.67
C GLY A 306 -4.77 -14.41 2.89
N ASP A 307 -4.26 -15.63 2.73
CA ASP A 307 -4.05 -16.57 3.83
C ASP A 307 -3.05 -16.04 4.85
N TRP A 308 -1.97 -15.39 4.40
CA TRP A 308 -1.00 -14.77 5.28
C TRP A 308 -1.60 -13.58 6.06
N VAL A 309 -2.40 -12.72 5.43
CA VAL A 309 -3.13 -11.65 6.15
C VAL A 309 -4.04 -12.26 7.22
N LEU A 310 -4.81 -13.30 6.86
CA LEU A 310 -5.71 -13.98 7.79
C LEU A 310 -4.96 -14.56 8.98
N ARG A 311 -3.80 -15.17 8.76
CA ARG A 311 -2.92 -15.67 9.81
C ARG A 311 -2.43 -14.54 10.72
N LEU A 312 -1.91 -13.46 10.15
CA LEU A 312 -1.42 -12.31 10.93
C LEU A 312 -2.52 -11.64 11.75
N LEU A 313 -3.75 -11.57 11.22
CA LEU A 313 -4.91 -11.06 11.97
C LEU A 313 -5.22 -11.94 13.18
N ARG A 314 -5.19 -13.27 13.03
CA ARG A 314 -5.47 -14.21 14.12
C ARG A 314 -4.36 -14.21 15.18
N GLU A 315 -3.10 -14.25 14.75
CA GLU A 315 -1.93 -14.24 15.65
C GLU A 315 -1.77 -12.90 16.40
N GLY A 316 -2.14 -11.79 15.77
CA GLY A 316 -1.99 -10.45 16.32
C GLY A 316 -3.24 -9.90 17.01
N GLU A 317 -4.25 -10.72 17.26
CA GLU A 317 -5.57 -10.31 17.81
C GLU A 317 -6.15 -9.09 17.07
N GLY A 318 -5.95 -9.06 15.74
CA GLY A 318 -6.35 -7.96 14.88
C GLY A 318 -7.85 -7.91 14.62
N LEU A 319 -8.26 -6.90 13.85
CA LEU A 319 -9.63 -6.77 13.35
C LEU A 319 -9.66 -6.73 11.83
N ALA A 320 -10.79 -7.09 11.25
CA ALA A 320 -11.03 -6.94 9.83
C ALA A 320 -12.40 -6.33 9.59
N GLY A 321 -12.50 -5.47 8.60
CA GLY A 321 -13.77 -4.89 8.18
C GLY A 321 -13.76 -4.55 6.69
N ASP A 322 -14.95 -4.35 6.18
CA ASP A 322 -15.18 -3.91 4.82
C ASP A 322 -16.17 -2.74 4.77
N ALA A 323 -16.11 -1.99 3.67
CA ALA A 323 -16.97 -0.84 3.42
C ALA A 323 -17.50 -0.88 1.98
N GLU A 324 -18.76 -0.52 1.82
CA GLU A 324 -19.42 -0.32 0.54
C GLU A 324 -18.89 0.94 -0.15
N ASP A 325 -18.96 0.98 -1.48
CA ASP A 325 -18.47 2.11 -2.28
C ASP A 325 -19.07 3.45 -1.83
N ALA A 326 -20.35 3.47 -1.44
CA ALA A 326 -21.00 4.67 -0.93
C ALA A 326 -20.39 5.16 0.40
N GLU A 327 -20.03 4.23 1.30
CA GLU A 327 -19.36 4.54 2.57
C GLU A 327 -17.93 5.05 2.31
N ILE A 328 -17.22 4.47 1.33
CA ILE A 328 -15.88 4.92 0.91
C ILE A 328 -15.94 6.35 0.36
N MET A 329 -16.90 6.65 -0.52
CA MET A 329 -17.03 8.00 -1.09
C MET A 329 -17.50 9.02 -0.05
N GLU A 330 -18.35 8.64 0.91
CA GLU A 330 -18.73 9.51 2.01
C GLU A 330 -17.54 9.80 2.94
N ALA A 331 -16.75 8.78 3.29
CA ALA A 331 -15.52 8.96 4.05
C ALA A 331 -14.52 9.86 3.31
N GLN A 332 -14.45 9.80 1.98
CA GLN A 332 -13.57 10.66 1.17
C GLN A 332 -14.01 12.12 1.27
N ARG A 333 -15.32 12.38 1.11
CA ARG A 333 -15.90 13.73 1.25
C ARG A 333 -15.69 14.26 2.67
N CYS A 334 -15.92 13.42 3.66
CA CYS A 334 -15.71 13.77 5.07
C CYS A 334 -14.25 14.15 5.31
N LEU A 335 -13.30 13.33 4.88
CA LEU A 335 -11.87 13.61 5.01
C LEU A 335 -11.48 14.93 4.31
N ALA A 336 -11.93 15.13 3.08
CA ALA A 336 -11.63 16.35 2.33
C ALA A 336 -12.21 17.61 2.99
N ARG A 337 -13.45 17.55 3.52
CA ARG A 337 -14.13 18.69 4.14
C ARG A 337 -13.67 18.97 5.56
N THR A 338 -13.21 17.97 6.30
CA THR A 338 -12.77 18.12 7.69
C THR A 338 -11.29 18.45 7.81
N GLU A 339 -10.45 17.86 6.97
CA GLU A 339 -8.98 17.96 7.09
C GLU A 339 -8.29 18.53 5.84
N GLY A 340 -9.04 18.84 4.77
CA GLY A 340 -8.46 19.36 3.53
C GLY A 340 -7.66 18.33 2.72
N VAL A 341 -7.78 17.05 3.04
CA VAL A 341 -7.04 15.97 2.37
C VAL A 341 -7.92 15.30 1.33
N TRP A 342 -7.60 15.50 0.06
CA TRP A 342 -8.26 14.76 -1.03
C TRP A 342 -7.48 13.51 -1.40
N ALA A 343 -7.89 12.37 -0.84
CA ALA A 343 -7.28 11.06 -1.05
C ALA A 343 -8.11 10.18 -1.98
N GLY A 344 -7.48 9.23 -2.67
CA GLY A 344 -8.19 8.33 -3.58
C GLY A 344 -8.97 7.22 -2.84
N PRO A 345 -10.03 6.65 -3.45
CA PRO A 345 -10.93 5.70 -2.79
C PRO A 345 -10.24 4.45 -2.22
N THR A 346 -9.16 3.96 -2.84
CA THR A 346 -8.40 2.79 -2.34
C THR A 346 -7.84 3.06 -0.94
N GLY A 347 -7.29 4.26 -0.74
CA GLY A 347 -6.75 4.66 0.56
C GLY A 347 -7.87 4.97 1.55
N VAL A 348 -8.91 5.67 1.10
CA VAL A 348 -10.04 6.07 1.95
C VAL A 348 -10.84 4.88 2.47
N ALA A 349 -10.83 3.73 1.80
CA ALA A 349 -11.44 2.51 2.31
C ALA A 349 -10.98 2.14 3.74
N THR A 350 -9.74 2.46 4.12
CA THR A 350 -9.28 2.26 5.51
C THR A 350 -10.03 3.15 6.49
N LEU A 351 -10.32 4.40 6.11
CA LEU A 351 -11.08 5.33 6.94
C LEU A 351 -12.56 4.92 7.01
N ALA A 352 -13.17 4.50 5.90
CA ALA A 352 -14.55 4.02 5.90
C ALA A 352 -14.74 2.79 6.82
N VAL A 353 -13.82 1.82 6.73
CA VAL A 353 -13.80 0.66 7.63
C VAL A 353 -13.61 1.08 9.09
N LEU A 354 -12.69 2.02 9.36
CA LEU A 354 -12.50 2.56 10.71
C LEU A 354 -13.79 3.17 11.27
N MET A 355 -14.46 4.02 10.49
CA MET A 355 -15.74 4.65 10.89
C MET A 355 -16.79 3.60 11.23
N ARG A 356 -16.90 2.54 10.44
CA ARG A 356 -17.82 1.44 10.67
C ARG A 356 -17.49 0.65 11.94
N LEU A 357 -16.21 0.36 12.19
CA LEU A 357 -15.78 -0.34 13.40
C LEU A 357 -16.00 0.49 14.68
N LEU A 358 -15.80 1.80 14.61
CA LEU A 358 -16.10 2.72 15.72
C LEU A 358 -17.60 2.79 15.99
N ALA A 359 -18.43 2.92 14.96
CA ALA A 359 -19.89 2.91 15.08
C ALA A 359 -20.39 1.60 15.70
N ALA A 360 -19.77 0.47 15.34
CA ALA A 360 -20.04 -0.85 15.91
C ALA A 360 -19.40 -1.11 17.29
N ARG A 361 -18.74 -0.10 17.89
CA ARG A 361 -18.02 -0.19 19.18
C ARG A 361 -17.01 -1.34 19.24
N ARG A 362 -16.36 -1.63 18.11
CA ARG A 362 -15.33 -2.68 17.98
C ARG A 362 -13.92 -2.17 18.27
N LEU A 363 -13.75 -0.85 18.33
CA LEU A 363 -12.50 -0.17 18.67
C LEU A 363 -12.74 0.74 19.87
N ASP A 364 -11.73 0.83 20.75
CA ASP A 364 -11.79 1.72 21.91
C ASP A 364 -11.49 3.16 21.47
N PRO A 365 -12.43 4.12 21.65
CA PRO A 365 -12.19 5.52 21.28
C PRO A 365 -11.04 6.17 22.05
N ALA A 366 -10.60 5.60 23.19
CA ALA A 366 -9.43 6.08 23.91
C ALA A 366 -8.10 5.67 23.25
N GLN A 367 -8.10 4.87 22.18
CA GLN A 367 -6.89 4.49 21.46
C GLN A 367 -6.41 5.61 20.51
N THR A 368 -5.10 5.69 20.28
CA THR A 368 -4.52 6.43 19.15
C THR A 368 -4.57 5.52 17.93
N ILE A 369 -5.26 5.98 16.89
CA ILE A 369 -5.53 5.19 15.70
C ILE A 369 -4.83 5.84 14.52
N CYS A 370 -4.13 5.05 13.70
CA CYS A 370 -3.55 5.49 12.44
C CYS A 370 -4.22 4.77 11.26
N ALA A 371 -4.68 5.50 10.25
CA ALA A 371 -5.15 4.91 9.00
C ALA A 371 -4.15 5.20 7.86
N ILE A 372 -3.83 4.16 7.07
CA ILE A 372 -2.90 4.28 5.94
C ILE A 372 -3.67 4.68 4.69
N ILE A 373 -3.46 5.92 4.26
CA ILE A 373 -4.09 6.49 3.07
C ILE A 373 -3.13 6.34 1.89
N SER A 374 -3.40 5.33 1.05
CA SER A 374 -2.43 4.80 0.10
C SER A 374 -2.24 5.59 -1.21
N GLU A 375 -3.06 6.60 -1.48
CA GLU A 375 -3.05 7.31 -2.77
C GLU A 375 -3.71 8.69 -2.70
N THR A 376 -3.34 9.54 -3.65
CA THR A 376 -3.96 10.85 -3.88
C THR A 376 -5.31 10.72 -4.61
N GLY A 377 -6.22 11.68 -4.38
CA GLY A 377 -7.48 11.80 -5.10
C GLY A 377 -7.30 12.07 -6.59
N LEU A 378 -6.17 12.69 -6.98
CA LEU A 378 -5.85 13.09 -8.37
C LEU A 378 -5.74 11.91 -9.36
N LYS A 379 -5.66 10.67 -8.87
CA LYS A 379 -5.61 9.46 -9.73
C LYS A 379 -6.98 8.80 -9.92
N THR A 380 -8.00 9.38 -9.31
CA THR A 380 -9.38 8.90 -9.39
C THR A 380 -10.05 9.59 -10.55
N GLU A 381 -10.68 8.81 -11.43
CA GLU A 381 -11.52 9.38 -12.46
C GLU A 381 -12.82 9.85 -11.84
N ALA A 382 -13.16 11.11 -12.09
CA ALA A 382 -14.37 11.75 -11.60
C ALA A 382 -14.87 12.76 -12.64
N GLU A 383 -16.19 12.89 -12.73
CA GLU A 383 -16.78 13.91 -13.60
C GLU A 383 -16.45 15.30 -13.03
N PRO A 384 -15.88 16.21 -13.84
CA PRO A 384 -15.63 17.57 -13.38
C PRO A 384 -16.96 18.26 -13.04
N PRO A 385 -16.97 19.22 -12.10
CA PRO A 385 -18.16 20.02 -11.87
C PRO A 385 -18.53 20.79 -13.14
N SER A 386 -19.80 21.17 -13.26
CA SER A 386 -20.28 22.01 -14.35
C SER A 386 -19.41 23.26 -14.47
N ARG A 387 -18.99 23.57 -15.71
CA ARG A 387 -18.24 24.79 -16.04
C ARG A 387 -19.17 25.97 -16.37
N ALA A 388 -20.49 25.81 -16.18
CA ALA A 388 -21.43 26.90 -16.36
C ALA A 388 -21.13 28.02 -15.33
N GLY A 389 -20.67 29.16 -15.82
CA GLY A 389 -20.42 30.33 -14.99
C GLY A 389 -21.71 31.04 -14.59
N THR A 390 -21.67 31.73 -13.45
CA THR A 390 -22.74 32.66 -13.04
C THR A 390 -22.15 34.07 -12.94
N ALA A 391 -22.80 35.04 -13.58
CA ALA A 391 -22.45 36.45 -13.44
C ALA A 391 -23.20 37.04 -12.25
N PHE A 392 -22.53 37.90 -11.49
CA PHE A 392 -23.10 38.56 -10.31
C PHE A 392 -22.88 40.07 -10.38
N ASP A 393 -23.89 40.83 -9.99
CA ASP A 393 -23.69 42.16 -9.43
C ASP A 393 -23.42 42.07 -7.91
N TYR A 394 -23.15 43.21 -7.26
CA TYR A 394 -22.83 43.23 -5.84
C TYR A 394 -23.97 42.65 -4.98
N ASP A 395 -25.23 42.97 -5.30
CA ASP A 395 -26.39 42.57 -4.49
C ASP A 395 -26.70 41.08 -4.60
N SER A 396 -26.63 40.52 -5.81
CA SER A 396 -26.79 39.08 -6.06
C SER A 396 -25.64 38.28 -5.45
N LEU A 397 -24.39 38.77 -5.52
CA LEU A 397 -23.25 38.13 -4.87
C LEU A 397 -23.39 38.17 -3.34
N ARG A 398 -23.73 39.34 -2.78
CA ARG A 398 -23.93 39.51 -1.34
C ARG A 398 -25.02 38.57 -0.83
N ARG A 399 -26.13 38.47 -1.55
CA ARG A 399 -27.24 37.56 -1.20
C ARG A 399 -26.77 36.11 -1.20
N LEU A 400 -26.14 35.67 -2.29
CA LEU A 400 -25.60 34.31 -2.40
C LEU A 400 -24.64 34.00 -1.25
N VAL A 401 -23.66 34.87 -0.98
CA VAL A 401 -22.68 34.66 0.09
C VAL A 401 -23.36 34.60 1.45
N THR A 402 -24.31 35.49 1.72
CA THR A 402 -25.04 35.52 3.00
C THR A 402 -25.86 34.25 3.21
N GLU A 403 -26.60 33.81 2.20
CA GLU A 403 -27.39 32.56 2.25
C GLU A 403 -26.49 31.34 2.44
N ARG A 404 -25.33 31.28 1.76
CA ARG A 404 -24.40 30.15 1.84
C ARG A 404 -23.66 30.07 3.17
N LEU A 405 -23.32 31.21 3.77
CA LEU A 405 -22.65 31.24 5.08
C LEU A 405 -23.62 31.05 6.26
N ALA A 406 -24.91 31.31 6.04
CA ALA A 406 -25.96 31.02 7.04
C ALA A 406 -26.38 29.54 7.07
N ALA A 407 -25.99 28.74 6.07
CA ALA A 407 -26.24 27.31 6.06
C ALA A 407 -25.37 26.61 7.11
N PRO A 408 -25.97 25.75 7.97
CA PRO A 408 -25.28 25.11 9.09
C PRO A 408 -24.20 24.10 8.69
#